data_AF-A0A7X7IMW9-F1
#
_entry.id   AF-A0A7X7IMW9-F1
#
_cell.length_a   1.000
_cell.length_b   1.000
_cell.length_c   1.000
_cell.angle_alpha   90.00
_cell.angle_beta   90.00
_cell.angle_gamma   90.00
#
_symmetry.space_group_name_H-M   'P 1'
#
loop_
_entity.id
_entity.type
_entity.pdbx_description
1 polymer ?
#
loop_
_entity_poly.entity_id
_entity_poly.type
_entity_poly.pdbx_seq_one_letter_code
_entity_poly.pdbx_strand_id
1 'polypeptide(L)'
;MDADEIVQFYVRDRVGSITRPIKELKGYKRLRINKGETADVEFTLTASDLAFFNGHKTVTEPGLFDVWIGPNSDEGLHDDFILE
;
A
#
# COMPACT_ATOMS: atom_id res chain seq x y z
N MET A 1 14.09 24.09 7.36
CA MET A 1 15.11 23.04 7.33
C MET A 1 14.73 22.12 6.20
N ASP A 2 15.70 21.51 5.52
CA ASP A 2 15.38 20.46 4.54
C ASP A 2 14.85 19.25 5.30
N ALA A 3 13.95 18.50 4.68
CA ALA A 3 13.29 17.34 5.25
C ALA A 3 13.77 16.06 4.56
N ASP A 4 13.84 14.97 5.32
CA ASP A 4 14.06 13.61 4.83
C ASP A 4 12.88 12.77 5.31
N GLU A 5 12.00 12.42 4.38
CA GLU A 5 10.69 11.81 4.66
C GLU A 5 10.63 10.42 4.02
N ILE A 6 9.99 9.46 4.69
CA ILE A 6 9.69 8.15 4.13
C ILE A 6 8.19 8.04 3.93
N VAL A 7 7.75 7.99 2.69
CA VAL A 7 6.35 7.73 2.32
C VAL A 7 6.17 6.24 2.12
N GLN A 8 5.20 5.66 2.80
CA GLN A 8 4.92 4.23 2.88
C GLN A 8 3.57 3.92 2.24
N PHE A 9 3.50 2.82 1.49
CA PHE A 9 2.31 2.35 0.79
C PHE A 9 1.88 0.99 1.32
N TYR A 10 0.65 0.91 1.82
CA TYR A 10 0.07 -0.30 2.39
C TYR A 10 -1.17 -0.74 1.62
N VAL A 11 -1.40 -2.06 1.64
CA VAL A 11 -2.62 -2.68 1.12
C VAL A 11 -3.23 -3.59 2.18
N ARG A 12 -4.56 -3.66 2.19
CA ARG A 12 -5.31 -4.69 2.91
C ARG A 12 -6.34 -5.28 1.98
N ASP A 13 -6.46 -6.57 2.07
CA ASP A 13 -7.54 -7.32 1.43
C ASP A 13 -8.65 -7.54 2.46
N ARG A 14 -9.83 -6.97 2.19
CA ARG A 14 -11.01 -7.13 3.06
C ARG A 14 -11.75 -8.43 2.81
N VAL A 15 -11.55 -9.07 1.66
CA VAL A 15 -12.28 -10.25 1.21
C VAL A 15 -11.27 -11.37 1.00
N GLY A 16 -10.73 -11.87 2.11
CA GLY A 16 -9.81 -13.01 2.09
C GLY A 16 -10.55 -14.32 2.37
N SER A 17 -10.34 -15.32 1.51
CA SER A 17 -10.63 -16.73 1.83
C SER A 17 -9.89 -17.21 3.09
N ILE A 18 -8.83 -16.50 3.49
CA ILE A 18 -8.04 -16.69 4.70
C ILE A 18 -7.88 -15.35 5.45
N THR A 19 -7.68 -15.41 6.76
CA THR A 19 -7.38 -14.22 7.57
C THR A 19 -6.09 -13.56 7.10
N ARG A 20 -6.17 -12.29 6.69
CA ARG A 20 -5.03 -11.49 6.24
C ARG A 20 -4.64 -10.39 7.25
N PRO A 21 -3.38 -9.90 7.21
CA PRO A 21 -2.96 -8.75 8.01
C PRO A 21 -3.83 -7.51 7.74
N ILE A 22 -4.00 -6.67 8.74
CA ILE A 22 -4.79 -5.43 8.62
C ILE A 22 -4.11 -4.42 7.68
N LYS A 23 -2.77 -4.40 7.60
CA LYS A 23 -2.00 -3.60 6.64
C LYS A 23 -0.75 -4.38 6.22
N GLU A 24 -0.48 -4.44 4.93
CA GLU A 24 0.70 -5.08 4.35
C GLU A 24 1.50 -4.03 3.57
N LEU A 25 2.76 -3.79 3.94
CA LEU A 25 3.60 -2.81 3.25
C LEU A 25 3.95 -3.31 1.86
N LYS A 26 3.50 -2.61 0.82
CA LYS A 26 3.76 -2.94 -0.58
C LYS A 26 4.89 -2.11 -1.18
N GLY A 27 5.18 -0.94 -0.62
CA GLY A 27 6.28 -0.11 -1.09
C GLY A 27 6.59 1.03 -0.14
N TYR A 28 7.76 1.64 -0.32
CA TYR A 28 8.11 2.90 0.32
C TYR A 28 9.03 3.71 -0.60
N LYS A 29 9.01 5.03 -0.44
CA LYS A 29 9.95 5.95 -1.10
C LYS A 29 10.53 6.91 -0.08
N ARG A 30 11.85 7.06 -0.11
CA ARG A 30 12.57 8.05 0.68
C ARG A 30 12.78 9.30 -0.15
N LEU A 31 12.39 10.45 0.37
CA LEU A 31 12.42 11.73 -0.31
C LEU A 31 13.26 12.70 0.50
N ARG A 32 14.08 13.47 -0.20
CA ARG A 32 14.75 14.63 0.38
C ARG A 32 14.12 15.86 -0.23
N ILE A 33 13.50 16.68 0.60
CA ILE A 33 12.69 17.83 0.19
C ILE A 33 13.36 19.09 0.75
N ASN A 34 13.77 20.00 -0.12
CA ASN A 34 14.34 21.25 0.36
C ASN A 34 13.24 22.14 0.95
N LYS A 35 13.64 23.07 1.84
CA LYS A 35 12.68 23.99 2.45
C LYS A 35 11.84 24.73 1.40
N GLY A 36 10.52 24.54 1.44
CA GLY A 36 9.55 25.22 0.57
C GLY A 36 9.26 24.50 -0.75
N GLU A 37 9.89 23.35 -0.99
CA GLU A 37 9.58 22.49 -2.13
C GLU A 37 8.43 21.52 -1.83
N THR A 38 7.84 21.00 -2.89
CA THR A 38 6.85 19.92 -2.85
C THR A 38 7.35 18.82 -3.78
N ALA A 39 7.12 17.56 -3.40
CA ALA A 39 7.48 16.40 -4.19
C ALA A 39 6.26 15.51 -4.38
N ASP A 40 6.03 15.09 -5.61
CA ASP A 40 5.00 14.11 -5.94
C ASP A 40 5.52 12.68 -5.75
N VAL A 41 4.65 11.81 -5.25
CA VAL A 41 4.98 10.42 -4.95
C VAL A 41 3.96 9.52 -5.62
N GLU A 42 4.44 8.68 -6.52
CA GLU A 42 3.60 7.70 -7.23
C GLU A 42 4.00 6.28 -6.86
N PHE A 43 3.01 5.43 -6.58
CA PHE A 43 3.17 4.00 -6.44
C PHE A 43 2.33 3.30 -7.50
N THR A 44 2.89 2.24 -8.09
CA THR A 44 2.18 1.37 -9.02
C THR A 44 1.82 0.09 -8.30
N LEU A 45 0.56 -0.31 -8.37
CA LEU A 45 0.05 -1.55 -7.82
C LEU A 45 -0.46 -2.42 -8.97
N THR A 46 0.03 -3.66 -9.05
CA THR A 46 -0.40 -4.65 -10.03
C THR A 46 -1.20 -5.76 -9.35
N ALA A 47 -2.01 -6.50 -10.11
CA ALA A 47 -2.74 -7.65 -9.59
C ALA A 47 -1.82 -8.74 -9.00
N SER A 48 -0.58 -8.83 -9.49
CA SER A 48 0.44 -9.74 -8.95
C SER A 48 0.89 -9.34 -7.54
N ASP A 49 0.91 -8.04 -7.23
CA ASP A 49 1.24 -7.54 -5.89
C ASP A 49 0.14 -7.87 -4.88
N LEU A 50 -1.09 -8.08 -5.35
CA LEU A 50 -2.24 -8.49 -4.53
C LEU A 50 -2.29 -9.99 -4.29
N ALA A 51 -1.49 -10.77 -5.04
CA ALA A 51 -1.50 -12.21 -4.97
C ALA A 51 -1.03 -12.71 -3.61
N PHE A 52 -1.68 -13.75 -3.09
CA PHE A 52 -1.32 -14.39 -1.83
C PHE A 52 -1.32 -15.91 -1.98
N PHE A 53 -0.62 -16.60 -1.07
CA PHE A 53 -0.59 -18.05 -1.05
C PHE A 53 -1.78 -18.58 -0.23
N ASN A 54 -2.68 -19.33 -0.86
CA ASN A 54 -3.88 -19.86 -0.22
C ASN A 54 -3.70 -21.22 0.46
N GLY A 55 -2.46 -21.69 0.64
CA GLY A 55 -2.14 -23.03 1.16
C GLY A 55 -1.81 -24.07 0.08
N HIS A 56 -2.18 -23.80 -1.18
CA HIS A 56 -1.88 -24.69 -2.32
C HIS A 56 -1.12 -24.00 -3.44
N LYS A 57 -1.55 -22.79 -3.83
CA LYS A 57 -0.94 -22.01 -4.91
C LYS A 57 -1.07 -20.52 -4.62
N THR A 58 -0.25 -19.71 -5.28
CA THR A 58 -0.40 -18.26 -5.26
C THR A 58 -1.56 -17.86 -6.17
N VAL A 59 -2.54 -17.14 -5.64
CA VAL A 59 -3.71 -16.65 -6.36
C VAL A 59 -3.95 -15.18 -6.06
N THR A 60 -4.59 -14.50 -7.00
CA THR A 60 -5.23 -13.21 -6.76
C THR A 60 -6.73 -13.42 -6.87
N GLU A 61 -7.47 -13.04 -5.84
CA GLU A 61 -8.93 -13.20 -5.79
C GLU A 61 -9.60 -11.84 -6.01
N PRO A 62 -10.71 -11.77 -6.77
CA PRO A 62 -11.55 -10.58 -6.83
C PRO A 62 -12.05 -10.19 -5.44
N GLY A 63 -12.11 -8.90 -5.15
CA GLY A 63 -12.43 -8.45 -3.79
C GLY A 63 -12.25 -6.97 -3.58
N LEU A 64 -12.64 -6.52 -2.38
CA LEU A 64 -12.46 -5.15 -1.93
C LEU A 64 -11.09 -5.01 -1.26
N PHE A 65 -10.29 -4.10 -1.77
CA PHE A 65 -8.96 -3.78 -1.25
C PHE A 65 -8.95 -2.36 -0.70
N ASP A 66 -8.35 -2.20 0.49
CA ASP A 66 -7.97 -0.90 1.00
C ASP A 66 -6.52 -0.58 0.62
N VAL A 67 -6.25 0.70 0.41
CA VAL A 67 -4.91 1.25 0.23
C VAL A 67 -4.65 2.37 1.21
N TRP A 68 -3.41 2.47 1.68
CA TRP A 68 -2.96 3.63 2.46
C TRP A 68 -1.64 4.16 1.94
N ILE A 69 -1.52 5.49 1.89
CA ILE A 69 -0.26 6.19 1.65
C ILE A 69 -0.03 7.17 2.79
N GLY A 70 1.09 7.04 3.50
CA GLY A 70 1.35 7.88 4.67
C GLY A 70 2.80 7.83 5.15
N PRO A 71 3.17 8.66 6.14
CA PRO A 71 4.52 8.71 6.68
C PRO A 71 4.85 7.49 7.57
N ASN A 72 3.84 6.77 8.07
CA ASN A 72 3.98 5.62 8.95
C ASN A 72 2.79 4.66 8.79
N SER A 73 2.75 3.58 9.59
CA SER A 73 1.70 2.55 9.51
C SER A 73 0.38 2.95 10.18
N ASP A 74 0.36 4.02 10.96
CA ASP A 74 -0.81 4.46 11.74
C ASP A 74 -1.62 5.52 10.99
N GLU A 75 -0.93 6.52 10.46
CA GLU A 75 -1.51 7.71 9.80
C GLU A 75 -1.31 7.69 8.28
N GLY A 76 -2.20 8.35 7.54
CA GLY A 76 -2.07 8.52 6.10
C GLY A 76 -3.40 8.75 5.40
N LEU A 77 -3.32 8.91 4.09
CA LEU A 77 -4.47 8.88 3.19
C LEU A 77 -4.94 7.44 3.06
N HIS A 78 -6.25 7.24 3.09
CA HIS A 78 -6.91 5.95 2.91
C HIS A 78 -7.85 6.04 1.71
N ASP A 79 -7.87 5.00 0.90
CA ASP A 79 -8.86 4.81 -0.16
C ASP A 79 -9.14 3.32 -0.34
N ASP A 80 -10.15 2.97 -1.14
CA ASP A 80 -10.48 1.59 -1.47
C ASP A 80 -10.86 1.40 -2.94
N PHE A 81 -10.68 0.17 -3.43
CA PHE A 81 -11.06 -0.21 -4.78
C PHE A 81 -11.48 -1.68 -4.84
N ILE A 82 -12.26 -2.02 -5.88
CA ILE A 82 -12.68 -3.39 -6.16
C ILE A 82 -11.81 -3.95 -7.29
N LEU A 83 -11.22 -5.11 -7.05
CA LEU A 83 -10.66 -5.96 -8.10
C LEU A 83 -11.77 -6.88 -8.61
N GLU A 84 -12.12 -6.76 -9.89
CA GLU A 84 -13.11 -7.60 -10.58
C GLU A 84 -12.51 -8.88 -11.17
#